data_AF-A0A4Q7VUJ6-F1
#
_entry.id   AF-A0A4Q7VUJ6-F1
#
_cell.length_a   1.000
_cell.length_b   1.000
_cell.length_c   1.000
_cell.angle_alpha   90.00
_cell.angle_beta   90.00
_cell.angle_gamma   90.00
#
_symmetry.space_group_name_H-M   'P 1'
#
loop_
_entity.id
_entity.type
_entity.pdbx_description
1 polymer ?
#
loop_
_entity_poly.entity_id
_entity_poly.type
_entity_poly.pdbx_seq_one_letter_code
_entity_poly.pdbx_strand_id
1 'polypeptide(L)'
;MRYIVWALRIILFLLVLLFALKNTDPVTVRFFGDYTFAGVPLIVVLLLAFFAGALFAWLVSIPTRLRKTREVGRLKGEVERLNRDVADTRQSLEALKAEELRLRSSVASTSTALHTPARETAVGL
;
A
#
# COMPACT_ATOMS: atom_id res chain seq x y z
N MET A 1 1.35 -14.34 -6.95
CA MET A 1 1.75 -13.40 -8.03
C MET A 1 3.25 -13.39 -8.31
N ARG A 2 4.14 -13.10 -7.34
CA ARG A 2 5.61 -13.07 -7.58
C ARG A 2 6.18 -14.38 -8.12
N TYR A 3 5.77 -15.53 -7.59
CA TYR A 3 6.22 -16.84 -8.06
C TYR A 3 5.79 -17.17 -9.49
N ILE A 4 4.57 -16.79 -9.89
CA ILE A 4 4.06 -16.99 -11.26
C ILE A 4 4.89 -16.19 -12.27
N VAL A 5 5.21 -14.94 -11.95
CA VAL A 5 6.08 -14.10 -12.80
C VAL A 5 7.49 -14.68 -12.90
N TRP A 6 8.00 -15.28 -11.83
CA TRP A 6 9.31 -15.91 -11.81
C TRP A 6 9.34 -17.21 -12.64
N ALA A 7 8.31 -18.05 -12.49
CA ALA A 7 8.13 -19.25 -13.31
C ALA A 7 8.00 -18.90 -14.80
N LEU A 8 7.20 -17.89 -15.14
CA LEU A 8 7.08 -17.41 -16.52
C LEU A 8 8.41 -16.93 -17.09
N ARG A 9 9.22 -16.21 -16.31
CA ARG A 9 10.56 -15.78 -16.72
C ARG A 9 11.48 -16.98 -16.99
N ILE A 10 11.46 -17.99 -16.13
CA ILE A 10 12.25 -19.21 -16.33
C ILE A 10 11.81 -19.94 -17.60
N ILE A 11 10.50 -20.12 -17.80
CA ILE A 11 9.97 -20.78 -18.99
C ILE A 11 10.38 -20.03 -20.26
N LEU A 12 10.24 -18.70 -20.26
CA LEU A 12 10.64 -17.87 -21.39
C LEU A 12 12.14 -17.94 -21.66
N PHE A 13 12.96 -17.92 -20.61
CA PHE A 13 14.40 -18.10 -20.73
C PHE A 13 14.76 -19.47 -21.32
N LEU A 14 14.14 -20.54 -20.82
CA LEU A 14 14.32 -21.89 -21.35
C LEU A 14 13.91 -22.00 -22.81
N LEU A 15 12.78 -21.40 -23.20
CA LEU A 15 12.35 -21.37 -24.61
C LEU A 15 13.38 -20.69 -25.51
N VAL A 16 13.83 -19.50 -25.12
CA VAL A 16 14.86 -18.75 -25.85
C VAL A 16 16.17 -19.54 -25.91
N LEU A 17 16.58 -20.17 -24.80
CA LEU A 17 17.79 -20.96 -24.69
C LEU A 17 17.74 -22.23 -25.55
N LEU A 18 16.65 -23.00 -25.48
CA LEU A 18 16.45 -24.20 -26.29
C LEU A 18 16.38 -23.85 -27.77
N PHE A 19 15.67 -22.78 -28.11
CA PHE A 19 15.60 -22.27 -29.46
C PHE A 19 16.99 -21.87 -29.97
N ALA A 20 17.78 -21.20 -29.15
CA ALA A 20 19.14 -20.81 -29.49
C ALA A 20 20.07 -22.02 -29.68
N LEU A 21 20.00 -23.03 -28.79
CA LEU A 21 20.78 -24.26 -28.91
C LEU A 21 20.46 -25.04 -30.19
N LYS A 22 19.20 -25.00 -30.63
CA LYS A 22 18.77 -25.67 -31.87
C LYS A 22 19.03 -24.85 -33.14
N ASN A 23 19.12 -23.53 -33.02
CA ASN A 23 19.26 -22.61 -34.15
C ASN A 23 20.56 -21.80 -34.00
N THR A 24 21.70 -22.48 -33.89
CA THR A 24 23.03 -21.86 -33.88
C THR A 24 23.50 -21.51 -35.31
N ASP A 25 22.69 -21.85 -36.31
CA ASP A 25 23.01 -21.59 -37.71
C ASP A 25 23.18 -20.08 -37.98
N PRO A 26 24.17 -19.71 -38.81
CA PRO A 26 24.38 -18.33 -39.20
C PRO A 26 23.20 -17.84 -40.05
N VAL A 27 22.57 -16.74 -39.62
CA VAL A 27 21.49 -16.08 -40.36
C VAL A 27 22.00 -14.79 -40.99
N THR A 28 21.48 -14.45 -42.16
CA THR A 28 21.73 -13.16 -42.80
C THR A 28 20.67 -12.16 -42.33
N VAL A 29 21.10 -11.14 -41.60
CA VAL A 29 20.24 -10.04 -41.16
C VAL A 29 20.28 -8.94 -42.20
N ARG A 30 19.14 -8.64 -42.82
CA ARG A 30 19.01 -7.52 -43.77
C ARG A 30 18.43 -6.32 -43.03
N PHE A 31 19.23 -5.27 -42.89
CA PHE A 31 18.85 -4.02 -42.27
C PHE A 31 18.38 -3.00 -43.32
N PHE A 32 17.82 -1.89 -42.86
CA PHE A 32 17.31 -0.84 -43.73
C PHE A 32 18.46 -0.20 -44.55
N GLY A 33 18.22 0.09 -45.84
CA GLY A 33 19.22 0.71 -46.72
C GLY A 33 20.28 -0.24 -47.29
N ASP A 34 19.90 -1.46 -47.69
CA ASP A 34 20.76 -2.49 -48.29
C ASP A 34 21.93 -3.01 -47.42
N TYR A 35 22.02 -2.59 -46.17
CA TYR A 35 22.97 -3.15 -45.22
C TYR A 35 22.62 -4.60 -44.88
N THR A 36 23.56 -5.51 -45.10
CA THR A 36 23.38 -6.94 -44.78
C THR A 36 24.52 -7.44 -43.91
N PHE A 37 24.18 -8.10 -42.82
CA PHE A 37 25.12 -8.78 -41.94
C PHE A 37 24.93 -10.28 -42.10
N ALA A 38 25.82 -10.90 -42.87
CA ALA A 38 25.87 -12.36 -43.01
C ALA A 38 26.67 -12.97 -41.86
N GLY A 39 26.35 -14.21 -41.49
CA GLY A 39 27.11 -14.94 -40.48
C GLY A 39 26.73 -14.62 -39.04
N VAL A 40 25.65 -13.87 -38.79
CA VAL A 40 25.22 -13.54 -37.43
C VAL A 40 24.47 -14.74 -36.85
N PRO A 41 24.92 -15.31 -35.71
CA PRO A 41 24.19 -16.39 -35.06
C PRO A 41 22.78 -15.92 -34.66
N LEU A 42 21.75 -16.69 -34.98
CA LEU A 42 20.35 -16.34 -34.72
C LEU A 42 20.10 -15.96 -33.23
N ILE A 43 20.82 -16.60 -32.32
CA ILE A 43 20.80 -16.31 -30.88
C ILE A 43 21.06 -14.84 -30.56
N VAL A 44 21.99 -14.17 -31.27
CA VAL A 44 22.35 -12.77 -31.02
C VAL A 44 21.19 -11.86 -31.39
N VAL A 45 20.55 -12.13 -32.53
CA VAL A 45 19.39 -11.37 -33.01
C VAL A 45 18.22 -11.52 -32.04
N LEU A 46 17.97 -12.75 -31.58
CA LEU A 46 16.89 -13.04 -30.64
C LEU A 46 17.11 -12.38 -29.27
N LEU A 47 18.34 -12.40 -28.75
CA LEU A 47 18.72 -11.71 -27.53
C LEU A 47 18.50 -10.19 -27.65
N LEU A 48 18.96 -9.59 -28.75
CA LEU A 48 18.76 -8.16 -29.01
C LEU A 48 17.27 -7.79 -29.06
N ALA A 49 16.47 -8.57 -29.78
CA ALA A 49 15.02 -8.36 -29.85
C ALA A 49 14.36 -8.52 -28.48
N PHE A 50 14.78 -9.53 -27.71
CA PHE A 50 14.28 -9.75 -26.35
C PHE A 50 14.62 -8.59 -25.41
N PHE A 51 15.87 -8.11 -25.42
CA PHE A 51 16.28 -6.95 -24.63
C PHE A 51 15.54 -5.68 -25.03
N ALA A 52 15.37 -5.44 -26.33
CA ALA A 52 14.59 -4.32 -26.83
C ALA A 52 13.13 -4.39 -26.35
N GLY A 53 12.50 -5.56 -26.45
CA GLY A 53 11.14 -5.79 -25.96
C GLY A 53 11.01 -5.62 -24.44
N ALA A 54 11.97 -6.12 -23.67
CA ALA A 54 12.01 -5.96 -22.21
C ALA A 54 12.19 -4.50 -21.79
N LEU A 55 13.08 -3.77 -22.48
CA LEU A 55 13.30 -2.35 -22.25
C LEU A 55 12.04 -1.55 -22.57
N PHE A 56 11.39 -1.85 -23.69
CA PHE A 56 10.13 -1.23 -24.07
C PHE A 56 9.02 -1.50 -23.05
N ALA A 57 8.85 -2.77 -22.63
CA ALA A 57 7.88 -3.13 -21.59
C ALA A 57 8.17 -2.44 -20.25
N TRP A 58 9.45 -2.31 -19.88
CA TRP A 58 9.86 -1.57 -18.68
C TRP A 58 9.50 -0.08 -18.79
N LEU A 59 9.78 0.53 -19.95
CA LEU A 59 9.47 1.93 -20.22
C LEU A 59 7.97 2.21 -20.16
N VAL A 60 7.14 1.34 -20.76
CA VAL A 60 5.67 1.41 -20.69
C VAL A 60 5.15 1.25 -19.25
N SER A 61 5.89 0.57 -18.37
CA SER A 61 5.50 0.40 -16.96
C SER A 61 5.77 1.66 -16.09
N ILE A 62 6.57 2.61 -16.56
CA ILE A 62 6.89 3.85 -15.83
C ILE A 62 5.63 4.68 -15.49
N PRO A 63 4.77 5.08 -16.44
CA PRO A 63 3.60 5.92 -16.14
C PRO A 63 2.63 5.28 -15.14
N THR A 64 2.49 3.94 -15.17
CA THR A 64 1.67 3.20 -14.21
C THR A 64 2.21 3.29 -12.79
N ARG A 65 3.54 3.32 -12.62
CA ARG A 65 4.19 3.49 -11.32
C ARG A 65 4.05 4.92 -10.79
N LEU A 66 4.16 5.93 -11.65
CA LEU A 66 3.98 7.34 -11.26
C LEU A 66 2.54 7.67 -10.83
N ARG A 67 1.53 7.04 -11.45
CA ARG A 67 0.14 7.19 -11.01
C ARG A 67 -0.07 6.62 -9.60
N LYS A 68 0.50 5.45 -9.32
CA LYS A 68 0.40 4.78 -8.01
C LYS A 68 1.07 5.56 -6.88
N THR A 69 2.19 6.25 -7.12
CA THR A 69 2.83 7.06 -6.07
C THR A 69 1.97 8.26 -5.65
N ARG A 70 1.24 8.87 -6.60
CA ARG A 70 0.28 9.95 -6.28
C ARG A 70 -0.91 9.44 -5.47
N GLU A 71 -1.46 8.29 -5.84
CA GLU A 71 -2.53 7.65 -5.07
C GLU A 71 -2.08 7.30 -3.65
N VAL A 72 -0.87 6.76 -3.49
CA VAL A 72 -0.31 6.46 -2.16
C VAL A 72 -0.18 7.73 -1.31
N GLY A 73 0.21 8.87 -1.90
CA GLY A 73 0.25 10.15 -1.19
C GLY A 73 -1.14 10.62 -0.73
N ARG A 74 -2.14 10.51 -1.60
CA ARG A 74 -3.53 10.86 -1.26
C ARG A 74 -4.10 9.95 -0.17
N LEU A 75 -3.90 8.63 -0.30
CA LEU A 75 -4.36 7.65 0.69
C LEU A 75 -3.70 7.88 2.06
N LYS A 76 -2.40 8.21 2.11
CA LYS A 76 -1.74 8.56 3.37
C LYS A 76 -2.35 9.79 4.02
N GLY A 77 -2.66 10.83 3.24
CA GLY A 77 -3.33 12.03 3.75
C GLY A 77 -4.75 11.76 4.27
N GLU A 78 -5.47 10.86 3.62
CA GLU A 78 -6.82 10.43 4.03
C GLU A 78 -6.77 9.63 5.34
N VAL A 79 -5.82 8.70 5.48
CA VAL A 79 -5.57 7.97 6.74
C VAL A 79 -5.23 8.91 7.89
N GLU A 80 -4.40 9.93 7.64
CA GLU A 80 -4.00 10.90 8.67
C GLU A 80 -5.17 11.78 9.13
N ARG A 81 -6.06 12.16 8.21
CA ARG A 81 -7.30 12.89 8.56
C ARG A 81 -8.23 12.01 9.38
N LEU A 82 -8.46 10.78 8.94
CA LEU A 82 -9.35 9.84 9.63
C LEU A 82 -8.86 9.53 11.04
N ASN A 83 -7.55 9.39 11.23
CA ASN A 83 -6.96 9.20 12.56
C ASN A 83 -7.19 10.40 13.49
N ARG A 84 -7.10 11.63 12.96
CA ARG A 84 -7.41 12.85 13.72
C ARG A 84 -8.88 12.92 14.12
N ASP A 85 -9.79 12.66 13.20
CA ASP A 85 -11.24 12.67 13.49
C ASP A 85 -11.60 11.63 14.57
N VAL A 86 -10.96 10.45 14.52
CA VAL A 86 -11.12 9.41 15.55
C VAL A 86 -10.58 9.88 16.90
N ALA A 87 -9.43 10.58 16.93
CA ALA A 87 -8.87 11.12 18.16
C ALA A 87 -9.79 12.19 18.78
N ASP A 88 -10.29 13.13 17.98
CA ASP A 88 -11.18 14.20 18.43
C ASP A 88 -12.52 13.64 18.95
N THR A 89 -13.06 12.63 18.26
CA THR A 89 -14.29 11.95 18.68
C THR A 89 -14.08 11.23 20.02
N ARG A 90 -12.95 10.54 20.19
CA ARG A 90 -12.60 9.89 21.48
C ARG A 90 -12.47 10.92 22.60
N GLN A 91 -11.82 12.05 22.35
CA GLN A 91 -11.67 13.11 23.34
C GLN A 91 -13.03 13.69 23.75
N SER A 92 -13.94 13.90 22.79
CA SER A 92 -15.31 14.35 23.06
C SER A 92 -16.09 13.37 23.91
N LEU A 93 -15.95 12.06 23.65
CA LEU A 93 -16.57 11.01 24.47
C LEU A 93 -16.02 10.98 25.89
N GLU A 94 -14.72 11.18 26.08
CA GLU A 94 -14.09 11.25 27.39
C GLU A 94 -14.55 12.50 28.17
N ALA A 95 -14.65 13.65 27.50
CA ALA A 95 -15.17 14.88 28.09
C ALA A 95 -16.63 14.73 28.52
N LEU A 96 -17.49 14.15 27.68
CA LEU A 96 -18.89 13.89 28.00
C LEU A 96 -19.03 12.91 29.18
N LYS A 97 -18.21 11.85 29.22
CA LYS A 97 -18.18 10.92 30.36
C LYS A 97 -17.73 11.60 31.65
N ALA A 98 -16.74 12.47 31.59
CA ALA A 98 -16.27 13.23 32.74
C ALA A 98 -17.34 14.21 33.25
N GLU A 99 -18.10 14.83 32.34
CA GLU A 99 -19.24 15.68 32.68
C GLU A 99 -20.39 14.87 33.31
N GLU A 100 -20.73 13.70 32.76
CA GLU A 100 -21.71 12.80 33.35
C GLU A 100 -21.30 12.36 34.77
N LEU A 101 -20.02 12.01 34.97
CA LEU A 101 -19.52 11.59 36.28
C LEU A 101 -19.60 12.74 37.30
N ARG A 102 -19.31 13.97 36.88
CA ARG A 102 -19.44 15.18 37.72
C ARG A 102 -20.89 15.40 38.12
N LEU A 103 -21.83 15.34 37.17
CA LEU A 103 -23.26 15.48 37.44
C LEU A 103 -23.76 14.38 38.38
N ARG A 104 -23.39 13.12 38.17
CA ARG A 104 -23.72 12.02 39.08
C ARG A 104 -23.18 12.24 40.48
N SER A 105 -21.94 12.72 40.60
CA SER A 105 -21.33 13.00 41.90
C SER A 105 -21.98 14.20 42.62
N SER A 106 -22.39 15.25 41.89
CA SER A 106 -23.08 16.40 42.49
C SER A 106 -24.48 16.04 42.97
N VAL A 107 -25.21 15.22 42.21
CA VAL A 107 -26.51 14.67 42.59
C VAL A 107 -26.38 13.75 43.81
N ALA A 108 -25.37 12.87 43.84
CA ALA A 108 -25.10 12.00 45.00
C ALA A 108 -24.74 12.79 46.27
N SER A 109 -23.97 13.87 46.14
CA SER A 109 -23.61 14.78 47.25
C SER A 109 -24.82 15.55 47.78
N THR A 110 -25.70 16.00 46.87
CA THR A 110 -26.93 16.72 47.21
C THR A 110 -27.93 15.80 47.93
N SER A 111 -28.03 14.54 47.51
CA SER A 111 -28.87 13.52 48.17
C SER A 111 -28.34 13.13 49.56
N THR A 112 -27.02 13.05 49.73
CA THR A 112 -26.38 12.76 51.04
C THR A 112 -26.59 13.91 52.04
N ALA A 113 -26.60 15.17 51.59
CA ALA A 113 -26.88 16.33 52.44
C ALA A 113 -28.34 16.38 52.95
N LEU A 114 -29.30 15.85 52.17
CA LEU A 114 -30.72 15.76 52.56
C LEU A 114 -31.02 14.57 53.47
N HIS A 115 -30.11 13.61 53.61
CA HIS A 115 -30.27 12.41 54.44
C HIS A 115 -29.37 12.40 55.68
N THR A 116 -29.08 13.57 56.27
CA THR A 116 -28.67 13.61 57.69
C THR A 116 -29.92 13.39 58.52
N PRO A 117 -30.16 12.20 59.12
CA PRO A 117 -31.26 12.06 60.05
C PRO A 117 -30.99 13.01 61.21
N ALA A 118 -31.96 13.90 61.44
CA ALA A 118 -32.12 14.61 62.69
C ALA A 118 -32.04 13.60 63.84
N ARG A 119 -30.86 13.42 64.43
CA ARG A 119 -30.75 12.86 65.76
C ARG A 119 -30.89 14.01 66.73
N GLU A 120 -32.15 14.25 67.03
CA GLU A 120 -32.68 14.44 68.38
C GLU A 120 -31.68 14.04 69.49
N THR A 121 -31.67 14.87 70.54
CA THR A 121 -31.05 14.77 71.88
C THR A 121 -30.03 15.89 72.12
N ALA A 122 -30.04 16.65 73.21
CA ALA A 122 -30.93 16.73 74.37
C ALA A 122 -30.39 17.88 75.25
N VAL A 123 -31.30 18.63 75.87
CA VAL A 123 -31.25 19.05 77.29
C VAL A 123 -30.27 20.15 77.74
N GLY A 124 -30.87 21.15 78.40
CA GLY A 124 -30.31 21.95 79.50
C GLY A 124 -29.63 23.24 79.03
N LEU A 125 -29.91 24.42 79.57
CA LEU A 125 -30.64 24.88 80.76
C LEU A 125 -30.98 26.35 80.52
#